data_AF-M8D4K7-F1
#
_entry.id   AF-M8D4K7-F1
#
_cell.length_a   1.000
_cell.length_b   1.000
_cell.length_c   1.000
_cell.angle_alpha   90.00
_cell.angle_beta   90.00
_cell.angle_gamma   90.00
#
_symmetry.space_group_name_H-M   'P 1'
#
loop_
_entity.id
_entity.type
_entity.pdbx_description
1 polymer ?
#
loop_
_entity_poly.entity_id
_entity_poly.type
_entity_poly.pdbx_seq_one_letter_code
_entity_poly.pdbx_strand_id
1 'polypeptide(L)'
;MDRDFRKKTFRGAKIEDIIQELERLIQLCEQNRDKSDSLDRQRFYEGMAIAYTTVSLKLKGEFDYIEAEAVEQLCHAAEKTGANSPTVANYTDSCSFCGKSKSDVGELALGPGVSICRDCLQFGVAVIDSQSPKG
;
A
#
# COMPACT_ATOMS: atom_id res chain seq x y z
N MET A 1 6.32 -14.88 -19.52
CA MET A 1 7.76 -15.12 -19.31
C MET A 1 7.98 -16.64 -19.28
N ASP A 2 8.91 -17.17 -20.06
CA ASP A 2 9.05 -18.59 -20.36
C ASP A 2 9.47 -19.42 -19.14
N ARG A 3 8.75 -20.52 -18.83
CA ARG A 3 9.03 -21.41 -17.68
C ARG A 3 10.41 -22.04 -17.76
N ASP A 4 10.96 -22.11 -18.96
CA ASP A 4 12.28 -22.68 -19.25
C ASP A 4 13.43 -21.73 -18.83
N PHE A 5 13.17 -20.42 -18.71
CA PHE A 5 14.13 -19.44 -18.21
C PHE A 5 14.41 -19.62 -16.70
N ARG A 6 13.40 -20.02 -15.91
CA ARG A 6 13.54 -20.33 -14.47
C ARG A 6 14.47 -21.54 -14.24
N LYS A 7 14.42 -22.56 -15.10
CA LYS A 7 15.25 -23.78 -14.96
C LYS A 7 16.71 -23.58 -15.41
N LYS A 8 16.97 -22.70 -16.38
CA LYS A 8 18.32 -22.49 -16.95
C LYS A 8 19.19 -21.53 -16.14
N THR A 9 18.60 -20.65 -15.35
CA THR A 9 19.34 -19.54 -14.71
C THR A 9 19.84 -19.87 -13.29
N PHE A 10 19.26 -20.86 -12.60
CA PHE A 10 19.63 -21.16 -11.21
C PHE A 10 19.61 -22.67 -10.94
N ARG A 11 20.77 -23.25 -10.64
CA ARG A 11 20.89 -24.64 -10.18
C ARG A 11 20.32 -24.72 -8.76
N GLY A 12 19.30 -25.56 -8.55
CA GLY A 12 18.54 -25.69 -7.28
C GLY A 12 19.36 -25.45 -6.02
N ALA A 13 20.43 -26.23 -5.82
CA ALA A 13 21.26 -26.14 -4.61
C ALA A 13 21.74 -24.72 -4.23
N LYS A 14 22.03 -23.86 -5.21
CA LYS A 14 22.45 -22.47 -4.95
C LYS A 14 21.28 -21.58 -4.51
N ILE A 15 20.06 -21.89 -4.93
CA ILE A 15 18.84 -21.20 -4.49
C ILE A 15 18.54 -21.59 -3.05
N GLU A 16 18.62 -22.89 -2.72
CA GLU A 16 18.40 -23.35 -1.35
C GLU A 16 19.38 -22.73 -0.35
N ASP A 17 20.67 -22.62 -0.71
CA ASP A 17 21.68 -21.95 0.12
C ASP A 17 21.33 -20.46 0.35
N ILE A 18 20.85 -19.77 -0.68
CA ILE A 18 20.42 -18.36 -0.58
C ILE A 18 19.18 -18.23 0.29
N ILE A 19 18.21 -19.15 0.17
CA ILE A 19 17.01 -19.18 1.01
C ILE A 19 17.40 -19.35 2.49
N GLN A 20 18.30 -20.28 2.80
CA GLN A 20 18.79 -20.49 4.18
C GLN A 20 19.49 -19.26 4.74
N GLU A 21 20.31 -18.59 3.94
CA GLU A 21 20.97 -17.35 4.37
C GLU A 21 19.95 -16.22 4.61
N LEU A 22 18.93 -16.09 3.75
CA LEU A 22 17.85 -15.13 3.96
C LEU A 22 17.07 -15.43 5.26
N GLU A 23 16.78 -16.70 5.56
CA GLU A 23 16.13 -17.11 6.81
C GLU A 23 16.98 -16.77 8.04
N ARG A 24 18.30 -16.98 7.96
CA ARG A 24 19.25 -16.55 8.99
C ARG A 24 19.23 -15.02 9.19
N LEU A 25 19.21 -14.26 8.11
CA LEU A 25 19.18 -12.79 8.16
C LEU A 25 17.87 -12.25 8.75
N ILE A 26 16.73 -12.91 8.48
CA ILE A 26 15.43 -12.58 9.09
C ILE A 26 15.51 -12.73 10.61
N GLN A 27 15.99 -13.88 11.10
CA GLN A 27 16.17 -14.11 12.54
C GLN A 27 17.09 -13.07 13.20
N LEU A 28 18.17 -12.69 12.51
CA LEU A 28 19.08 -11.66 13.00
C LEU A 28 18.42 -10.28 13.07
N CYS A 29 17.54 -9.95 12.12
CA CYS A 29 16.75 -8.71 12.18
C CYS A 29 15.79 -8.71 13.37
N GLU A 30 15.06 -9.80 13.59
CA GLU A 30 14.14 -9.93 14.74
C GLU A 30 14.88 -9.79 16.09
N GLN A 31 16.01 -10.49 16.25
CA GLN A 31 16.83 -10.39 17.45
C GLN A 31 17.36 -8.97 17.68
N ASN A 32 17.76 -8.26 16.61
CA ASN A 32 18.26 -6.90 16.74
C ASN A 32 17.14 -5.87 16.96
N ARG A 33 15.94 -6.12 16.45
CA ARG A 33 14.73 -5.35 16.78
C ARG A 33 14.44 -5.47 18.27
N ASP A 34 14.39 -6.69 18.80
CA ASP A 34 14.01 -6.95 20.19
C ASP A 34 15.06 -6.43 21.19
N LYS A 35 16.33 -6.34 20.78
CA LYS A 35 17.44 -5.76 21.57
C LYS A 35 17.60 -4.24 21.40
N SER A 36 16.82 -3.60 20.53
CA SER A 36 16.98 -2.18 20.22
C SER A 36 16.10 -1.30 21.09
N ASP A 37 16.70 -0.34 21.79
CA ASP A 37 15.97 0.67 22.57
C ASP A 37 15.47 1.86 21.71
N SER A 38 15.97 1.99 20.49
CA SER A 38 15.59 3.05 19.55
C SER A 38 14.48 2.57 18.62
N LEU A 39 13.41 3.36 18.53
CA LEU A 39 12.25 3.10 17.67
C LEU A 39 12.62 3.14 16.18
N ASP A 40 13.54 4.02 15.77
CA ASP A 40 14.02 4.07 14.39
C ASP A 40 14.82 2.82 14.02
N ARG A 41 15.66 2.31 14.92
CA ARG A 41 16.38 1.06 14.72
C ARG A 41 15.43 -0.15 14.69
N GLN A 42 14.42 -0.19 15.56
CA GLN A 42 13.39 -1.23 15.52
C GLN A 42 12.73 -1.27 14.14
N ARG A 43 12.25 -0.12 13.65
CA ARG A 43 11.63 0.00 12.33
C ARG A 43 12.56 -0.39 11.18
N PHE A 44 13.84 -0.04 11.28
CA PHE A 44 14.83 -0.46 10.30
C PHE A 44 14.94 -1.99 10.21
N TYR A 45 15.05 -2.67 11.35
CA TYR A 45 15.14 -4.14 11.36
C TYR A 45 13.83 -4.80 10.92
N GLU A 46 12.66 -4.23 11.27
CA GLU A 46 11.37 -4.69 10.75
C GLU A 46 11.32 -4.60 9.22
N GLY A 47 11.71 -3.46 8.65
CA GLY A 47 11.76 -3.27 7.20
C GLY A 47 12.70 -4.26 6.51
N MET A 48 13.84 -4.56 7.14
CA MET A 48 14.80 -5.54 6.60
C MET A 48 14.29 -6.97 6.67
N ALA A 49 13.65 -7.38 7.78
CA ALA A 49 13.03 -8.69 7.89
C ALA A 49 11.94 -8.89 6.82
N ILE A 50 11.13 -7.87 6.54
CA ILE A 50 10.12 -7.90 5.47
C ILE A 50 10.77 -8.06 4.09
N ALA A 51 11.84 -7.31 3.81
CA ALA A 51 12.56 -7.39 2.54
C ALA A 51 13.16 -8.79 2.31
N TYR A 52 13.86 -9.35 3.30
CA TYR A 52 14.43 -10.70 3.20
C TYR A 52 13.36 -11.78 3.06
N THR A 53 12.25 -11.68 3.82
CA THR A 53 11.09 -12.57 3.69
C THR A 53 10.54 -12.54 2.27
N THR A 54 10.36 -11.34 1.70
CA THR A 54 9.84 -11.16 0.34
C THR A 54 10.73 -11.83 -0.71
N VAL A 55 12.06 -11.68 -0.59
CA VAL A 55 13.01 -12.33 -1.50
C VAL A 55 12.99 -13.84 -1.31
N SER A 56 12.92 -14.33 -0.07
CA SER A 56 12.86 -15.76 0.25
C SER A 56 11.62 -16.42 -0.35
N LEU A 57 10.42 -15.83 -0.18
CA LEU A 57 9.17 -16.31 -0.77
C LEU A 57 9.22 -16.35 -2.30
N LYS A 58 9.82 -15.32 -2.93
CA LYS A 58 10.02 -15.31 -4.40
C LYS A 58 10.92 -16.44 -4.87
N LEU A 59 12.01 -16.73 -4.14
CA LEU A 59 12.92 -17.81 -4.47
C LEU A 59 12.31 -19.19 -4.23
N LYS A 60 11.49 -19.35 -3.19
CA LYS A 60 10.70 -20.58 -2.93
C LYS A 60 9.62 -20.83 -3.99
N GLY A 61 9.28 -19.84 -4.81
CA GLY A 61 8.17 -19.93 -5.77
C GLY A 61 6.80 -19.82 -5.11
N GLU A 62 6.73 -19.43 -3.84
CA GLU A 62 5.49 -19.16 -3.09
C GLU A 62 4.87 -17.80 -3.46
N PHE A 63 5.50 -17.06 -4.38
CA PHE A 63 5.08 -15.74 -4.84
C PHE A 63 4.55 -15.77 -6.28
N ASP A 64 3.93 -16.87 -6.71
CA ASP A 64 3.50 -16.99 -8.10
C ASP A 64 2.25 -16.13 -8.38
N TYR A 65 1.29 -15.97 -7.44
CA TYR A 65 0.18 -15.02 -7.55
C TYR A 65 -0.37 -14.65 -6.16
N ILE A 66 -0.68 -13.37 -5.92
CA ILE A 66 -1.60 -13.00 -4.84
C ILE A 66 -2.99 -13.37 -5.36
N GLU A 67 -3.62 -14.36 -4.74
CA GLU A 67 -4.98 -14.75 -5.10
C GLU A 67 -5.92 -13.55 -4.94
N ALA A 68 -6.83 -13.35 -5.89
CA ALA A 68 -7.78 -12.22 -5.84
C ALA A 68 -8.57 -12.22 -4.52
N GLU A 69 -8.88 -13.40 -4.00
CA GLU A 69 -9.52 -13.57 -2.69
C GLU A 69 -8.67 -12.99 -1.54
N ALA A 70 -7.35 -13.14 -1.56
CA ALA A 70 -6.47 -12.53 -0.56
C ALA A 70 -6.49 -10.99 -0.64
N VAL A 71 -6.60 -10.42 -1.84
CA VAL A 71 -6.77 -8.97 -2.04
C VAL A 71 -8.11 -8.51 -1.49
N GLU A 72 -9.20 -9.22 -1.79
CA GLU A 72 -10.54 -8.91 -1.28
C GLU A 72 -10.59 -8.99 0.25
N GLN A 73 -10.00 -10.03 0.84
CA GLN A 73 -9.91 -10.19 2.29
C GLN A 73 -9.10 -9.07 2.95
N LEU A 74 -7.98 -8.66 2.35
CA LEU A 74 -7.19 -7.51 2.81
C LEU A 74 -7.96 -6.20 2.69
N CYS A 75 -8.69 -5.97 1.60
CA CYS A 75 -9.56 -4.80 1.44
C CYS A 75 -10.67 -4.78 2.50
N HIS A 76 -11.39 -5.88 2.69
CA HIS A 76 -12.43 -5.99 3.70
C HIS A 76 -11.88 -5.88 5.13
N ALA A 77 -10.68 -6.42 5.38
CA ALA A 77 -9.98 -6.23 6.65
C ALA A 77 -9.57 -4.76 6.85
N ALA A 78 -9.11 -4.06 5.82
CA ALA A 78 -8.79 -2.64 5.88
C ALA A 78 -10.03 -1.78 6.13
N GLU A 79 -11.17 -2.13 5.52
CA GLU A 79 -12.47 -1.50 5.78
C GLU A 79 -12.93 -1.72 7.23
N LYS A 80 -12.82 -2.95 7.75
CA LYS A 80 -13.16 -3.27 9.14
C LYS A 80 -12.19 -2.65 10.15
N THR A 81 -10.91 -2.56 9.81
CA THR A 81 -9.89 -1.91 10.65
C THR A 81 -10.06 -0.39 10.62
N GLY A 82 -10.52 0.17 9.49
CA GLY A 82 -10.94 1.57 9.35
C GLY A 82 -12.21 1.92 10.14
N ALA A 83 -13.08 0.94 10.41
CA ALA A 83 -14.29 1.15 11.20
C ALA A 83 -14.06 1.26 12.72
N ASN A 84 -12.88 0.88 13.24
CA ASN A 84 -12.54 0.96 14.67
C ASN A 84 -11.48 2.02 15.02
N SER A 85 -11.09 2.86 14.06
CA SER A 85 -10.49 4.15 14.42
C SER A 85 -11.64 5.16 14.51
N PRO A 86 -11.82 5.89 15.63
CA PRO A 86 -12.50 7.16 15.57
C PRO A 86 -11.58 8.10 14.78
N THR A 87 -11.54 7.94 13.46
CA THR A 87 -11.18 9.05 12.59
C THR A 87 -12.32 10.04 12.81
N VAL A 88 -12.10 10.94 13.76
CA VAL A 88 -12.71 12.26 13.71
C VAL A 88 -12.57 12.66 12.26
N ALA A 89 -13.67 12.65 11.51
CA ALA A 89 -13.65 12.99 10.10
C ALA A 89 -13.20 14.45 10.03
N ASN A 90 -11.88 14.65 9.96
CA ASN A 90 -11.24 15.95 9.83
C ASN A 90 -11.47 16.37 8.39
N TYR A 91 -12.69 16.78 8.08
CA TYR A 91 -12.96 17.46 6.83
C TYR A 91 -12.41 18.89 6.93
N THR A 92 -11.96 19.40 5.80
CA THR A 92 -11.53 20.80 5.72
C THR A 92 -12.75 21.69 5.56
N ASP A 93 -12.82 22.80 6.30
CA ASP A 93 -13.85 23.84 6.13
C ASP A 93 -13.63 24.70 4.86
N SER A 94 -12.74 24.27 3.99
CA SER A 94 -12.47 24.85 2.69
C SER A 94 -12.48 23.79 1.60
N CYS A 95 -12.84 24.20 0.38
CA CYS A 95 -12.72 23.36 -0.79
C CYS A 95 -11.24 23.11 -1.10
N SER A 96 -10.83 21.84 -1.19
CA SER A 96 -9.45 21.43 -1.47
C SER A 96 -8.97 21.78 -2.88
N PHE A 97 -9.88 22.18 -3.79
CA PHE A 97 -9.58 22.50 -5.19
C PHE A 97 -9.44 23.99 -5.44
N CYS A 98 -10.44 24.79 -5.04
CA CYS A 98 -10.39 26.25 -5.21
C CYS A 98 -9.87 27.00 -3.98
N GLY A 99 -9.68 26.33 -2.85
CA GLY A 99 -9.20 26.91 -1.59
C GLY A 99 -10.22 27.77 -0.84
N LYS A 100 -11.38 28.07 -1.44
CA LYS A 100 -12.42 28.91 -0.83
C LYS A 100 -13.07 28.23 0.37
N SER A 101 -13.45 29.02 1.37
CA SER A 101 -14.08 28.53 2.59
C SER A 101 -15.54 28.15 2.38
N LYS A 102 -16.12 27.38 3.30
CA LYS A 102 -17.56 27.04 3.33
C LYS A 102 -18.45 28.29 3.30
N SER A 103 -18.04 29.39 3.93
CA SER A 103 -18.77 30.66 3.88
C SER A 103 -18.78 31.29 2.48
N ASP A 104 -17.76 31.04 1.66
CA ASP A 104 -17.63 31.64 0.32
C ASP A 104 -18.38 30.84 -0.75
N VAL A 105 -18.49 29.51 -0.57
CA VAL A 105 -19.04 28.59 -1.59
C VAL A 105 -20.32 27.87 -1.15
N GLY A 106 -20.74 28.06 0.09
CA GLY A 106 -21.87 27.36 0.67
C GLY A 106 -21.55 25.91 1.01
N GLU A 107 -22.40 24.98 0.55
CA GLU A 107 -22.26 23.57 0.88
C GLU A 107 -21.00 22.93 0.27
N LEU A 108 -20.37 22.08 1.06
CA LEU A 108 -19.22 21.27 0.68
C LEU A 108 -19.60 19.80 0.78
N ALA A 109 -19.30 19.02 -0.26
CA ALA A 109 -19.32 17.57 -0.18
C ALA A 109 -18.07 17.10 0.56
N LEU A 110 -18.24 16.27 1.59
CA LEU A 110 -17.18 15.85 2.51
C LEU A 110 -16.65 14.46 2.14
N GLY A 111 -15.32 14.32 2.15
CA GLY A 111 -14.62 13.04 2.02
C GLY A 111 -13.57 12.87 3.12
N PRO A 112 -12.91 11.70 3.21
CA PRO A 112 -11.84 11.47 4.19
C PRO A 112 -10.69 12.47 3.98
N GLY A 113 -10.57 13.46 4.89
CA GLY A 113 -9.50 14.46 4.88
C GLY A 113 -9.65 15.59 3.85
N VAL A 114 -10.74 15.63 3.07
CA VAL A 114 -10.92 16.59 1.96
C VAL A 114 -12.37 17.03 1.80
N SER A 115 -12.57 18.18 1.14
CA SER A 115 -13.90 18.73 0.85
C SER A 115 -13.93 19.36 -0.55
N ILE A 116 -15.05 19.22 -1.28
CA ILE A 116 -15.21 19.82 -2.62
C ILE A 116 -16.51 20.64 -2.70
N CYS A 117 -16.43 21.85 -3.29
CA CYS A 117 -17.60 22.68 -3.53
C CYS A 117 -18.32 22.30 -4.83
N ARG A 118 -19.58 22.72 -4.94
CA ARG A 118 -20.41 22.46 -6.12
C ARG A 118 -19.79 22.97 -7.43
N ASP A 119 -19.17 24.14 -7.42
CA ASP A 119 -18.58 24.75 -8.63
C ASP A 119 -17.40 23.92 -9.15
N CYS A 120 -16.50 23.50 -8.25
CA CYS A 120 -15.39 22.63 -8.62
C CYS A 120 -15.86 21.26 -9.09
N LEU A 121 -16.94 20.72 -8.50
CA LEU A 121 -17.53 19.48 -8.95
C LEU A 121 -18.09 19.60 -10.38
N GLN A 122 -18.83 20.66 -10.67
CA GLN A 122 -19.39 20.90 -12.00
C GLN A 122 -18.29 21.14 -13.05
N PHE A 123 -17.22 21.85 -12.67
CA PHE A 123 -16.05 22.01 -13.53
C PHE A 123 -15.40 20.66 -13.84
N GLY A 124 -15.23 19.79 -12.84
CA GLY A 124 -14.69 18.45 -13.02
C GLY A 124 -15.49 17.61 -14.02
N VAL A 125 -16.82 17.64 -13.92
CA VAL A 125 -17.71 16.98 -14.90
C VAL A 125 -17.46 17.50 -16.32
N ALA A 126 -17.41 18.82 -16.50
CA ALA A 126 -17.16 19.41 -17.82
C ALA A 126 -15.80 19.03 -18.41
N VAL A 127 -14.75 18.93 -17.58
CA VAL A 127 -13.42 18.48 -18.01
C VAL A 127 -13.47 17.02 -18.48
N ILE A 128 -14.10 16.14 -17.71
CA ILE A 128 -14.23 14.71 -18.05
C ILE A 128 -15.03 14.53 -19.35
N ASP A 129 -16.14 15.24 -19.49
CA ASP A 129 -17.00 15.20 -20.69
C ASP A 129 -16.25 15.70 -21.94
N SER A 130 -15.38 16.71 -21.79
CA SER A 130 -14.58 17.25 -22.90
C SER A 130 -13.57 16.26 -23.47
N GLN A 131 -13.14 15.26 -22.68
CA GLN A 131 -12.17 14.23 -23.09
C GLN A 131 -12.84 12.95 -23.59
N SER A 132 -14.17 12.85 -23.48
CA SER A 132 -14.88 11.67 -23.98
C SER A 132 -14.87 11.67 -25.52
N PRO A 133 -14.48 10.55 -26.17
CA PRO A 133 -14.48 10.47 -27.62
C PRO A 133 -15.90 10.71 -28.12
N LYS A 134 -16.08 11.76 -28.91
CA LYS A 134 -17.30 11.94 -29.69
C LYS A 134 -17.32 10.79 -30.70
N GLY A 135 -18.22 9.84 -30.51
CA GLY A 135 -18.46 8.75 -31.45
C GLY A 135 -18.83 9.25 -32.84
#